data_AF-A0A2J8JKY0-F1
#
_entry.id   AF-A0A2J8JKY0-F1
#
_cell.length_a   1.000
_cell.length_b   1.000
_cell.length_c   1.000
_cell.angle_alpha   90.00
_cell.angle_beta   90.00
_cell.angle_gamma   90.00
#
_symmetry.space_group_name_H-M   'P 1'
#
loop_
_entity.id
_entity.type
_entity.pdbx_description
1 polymer ?
#
loop_
_entity_poly.entity_id
_entity_poly.type
_entity_poly.pdbx_seq_one_letter_code
_entity_poly.pdbx_strand_id
1 'polypeptide(L)' 'MCAQYCISFADVEKAHINIRDSIHLTPVLTSSILNQLTGRNLFFKCELFQKTGSFKIRGALNAVRS' A
#
# COMPACT_ATOMS: atom_id res chain seq x y z
N MET A 1 14.75 17.69 22.15
CA MET A 1 14.24 17.65 20.76
C MET A 1 13.25 16.50 20.67
N CYS A 2 11.97 16.75 20.43
CA CYS A 2 10.97 15.67 20.38
C CYS A 2 11.09 14.90 19.06
N ALA A 3 11.32 13.60 19.14
CA ALA A 3 11.35 12.67 18.01
C ALA A 3 9.91 12.30 17.56
N GLN A 4 9.06 13.30 17.34
CA GLN A 4 7.65 13.10 16.99
C GLN A 4 7.37 13.60 15.57
N TYR A 5 6.94 12.69 14.70
CA TYR A 5 6.43 13.01 13.37
C TYR A 5 4.90 13.19 13.39
N CYS A 6 4.34 13.78 12.33
CA CYS A 6 2.91 14.05 12.19
C CYS A 6 2.03 12.78 12.14
N ILE A 7 2.63 11.63 11.84
CA ILE A 7 1.99 10.32 11.88
C ILE A 7 2.98 9.30 12.45
N SER A 8 2.44 8.29 13.11
CA SER A 8 3.16 7.16 13.70
C SER A 8 2.81 5.84 13.00
N PHE A 9 3.54 4.78 13.34
CA PHE A 9 3.20 3.43 12.88
C PHE A 9 1.80 2.99 13.33
N ALA A 10 1.39 3.34 14.56
CA ALA A 10 0.08 3.01 15.09
C ALA A 10 -1.07 3.63 14.26
N ASP A 11 -0.85 4.82 13.68
CA ASP A 11 -1.82 5.45 12.78
C ASP A 11 -2.01 4.64 11.50
N VAL A 12 -0.94 4.02 10.99
CA VAL A 12 -0.98 3.14 9.81
C VAL A 12 -1.69 1.82 10.12
N GLU A 13 -1.44 1.22 11.29
CA GLU A 13 -2.15 0.01 11.73
C GLU A 13 -3.65 0.26 11.90
N LYS A 14 -4.01 1.38 12.56
CA LYS A 14 -5.40 1.82 12.69
C LYS A 14 -6.03 2.02 11.32
N ALA A 15 -5.34 2.72 10.41
CA ALA A 15 -5.83 2.94 9.05
C ALA A 15 -6.07 1.62 8.31
N HIS A 16 -5.19 0.62 8.47
CA HIS A 16 -5.37 -0.70 7.86
C HIS A 16 -6.66 -1.38 8.33
N ILE A 17 -6.93 -1.39 9.64
CA ILE A 17 -8.16 -1.94 10.21
C ILE A 17 -9.40 -1.20 9.69
N ASN A 18 -9.34 0.13 9.62
CA ASN A 18 -10.47 0.97 9.19
C ASN A 18 -10.89 0.76 7.73
N ILE A 19 -9.95 0.40 6.85
CA ILE A 19 -10.20 0.36 5.40
C ILE A 19 -10.21 -1.04 4.81
N ARG A 20 -9.62 -2.06 5.47
CA ARG A 20 -9.34 -3.38 4.88
C ARG A 20 -10.54 -4.05 4.23
N ASP A 21 -11.74 -3.92 4.80
CA ASP A 21 -12.97 -4.53 4.29
C ASP A 21 -13.53 -3.81 3.05
N SER A 22 -12.95 -2.66 2.69
CA SER A 22 -13.39 -1.80 1.60
C SER A 22 -12.34 -1.60 0.50
N ILE A 23 -11.16 -2.21 0.62
CA ILE A 23 -10.07 -2.16 -0.37
C ILE A 23 -9.71 -3.57 -0.84
N HIS A 24 -8.96 -3.67 -1.95
CA HIS A 24 -8.36 -4.94 -2.36
C HIS A 24 -7.04 -5.18 -1.63
N LEU A 25 -6.84 -6.42 -1.13
CA LEU A 25 -5.50 -6.92 -0.83
C LEU A 25 -4.82 -7.29 -2.15
N THR A 26 -4.19 -6.28 -2.77
CA THR A 26 -3.59 -6.41 -4.10
C THR A 26 -2.46 -7.44 -4.12
N PRO A 27 -2.27 -8.17 -5.23
CA PRO A 27 -1.23 -9.19 -5.33
C PRO A 27 0.17 -8.55 -5.36
N VAL A 28 1.17 -9.41 -5.10
CA VAL A 28 2.56 -9.14 -5.41
C VAL A 28 2.94 -10.04 -6.57
N LEU A 29 3.27 -9.44 -7.71
CA LEU A 29 3.69 -10.17 -8.90
C LEU A 29 5.21 -10.13 -9.06
N THR A 30 5.74 -11.01 -9.89
CA THR A 30 7.16 -11.10 -10.26
C THR A 30 7.29 -11.23 -11.76
N SER A 31 8.47 -10.94 -12.32
CA SER A 31 8.75 -11.11 -13.74
C SER A 31 10.15 -11.69 -13.95
N SER A 32 10.24 -12.85 -14.59
CA SER A 32 11.51 -13.54 -14.83
C SER A 32 12.45 -12.70 -15.71
N ILE A 33 11.93 -12.08 -16.77
CA ILE A 33 12.72 -11.22 -17.65
C ILE A 33 13.25 -9.99 -16.90
N LEU A 34 12.44 -9.34 -16.07
CA LEU A 34 12.89 -8.16 -15.32
C LEU A 34 13.89 -8.54 -14.21
N ASN A 35 13.71 -9.71 -13.60
CA ASN A 35 14.67 -10.24 -12.64
C ASN A 35 16.03 -10.51 -13.30
N GLN A 36 16.03 -11.10 -14.49
CA GLN A 36 17.26 -11.35 -15.27
C GLN A 36 17.95 -10.04 -15.65
N LEU A 37 17.20 -9.07 -16.18
CA LEU A 37 17.75 -7.77 -16.60
C LEU A 37 18.38 -6.99 -15.43
N THR A 38 17.81 -7.11 -14.23
CA THR A 38 18.31 -6.40 -13.04
C THR A 38 19.30 -7.21 -12.20
N GLY A 39 19.41 -8.52 -12.43
CA GLY A 39 20.18 -9.44 -11.58
C GLY A 39 19.63 -9.54 -10.15
N ARG A 40 18.33 -9.28 -9.94
CA ARG A 40 17.67 -9.22 -8.62
C ARG A 40 16.28 -9.88 -8.67
N ASN A 41 15.75 -10.28 -7.52
CA ASN A 41 14.36 -10.71 -7.40
C ASN A 41 13.45 -9.49 -7.15
N LEU A 42 12.73 -9.07 -8.18
CA LEU A 42 11.79 -7.95 -8.09
C LEU A 42 10.39 -8.42 -7.70
N PHE A 43 9.78 -7.66 -6.80
CA PHE A 43 8.42 -7.88 -6.31
C PHE A 43 7.58 -6.64 -6.59
N PHE A 44 6.55 -6.78 -7.41
CA PHE A 44 5.69 -5.68 -7.85
C PHE A 44 4.42 -5.68 -7.00
N LYS A 45 4.26 -4.70 -6.10
CA LYS A 45 3.02 -4.48 -5.38
C LYS A 45 2.00 -3.81 -6.31
N CYS A 46 1.05 -4.59 -6.82
CA CYS A 46 0.20 -4.18 -7.94
C CYS A 46 -1.00 -3.30 -7.52
N GLU A 47 -0.72 -2.07 -7.07
CA GLU A 47 -1.78 -1.10 -6.72
C GLU A 47 -2.59 -0.57 -7.90
N LEU A 48 -2.19 -0.85 -9.16
CA LEU A 48 -3.04 -0.63 -10.33
C LEU A 48 -4.35 -1.43 -10.29
N PHE A 49 -4.38 -2.56 -9.56
CA PHE A 49 -5.59 -3.39 -9.37
C PHE A 49 -6.42 -2.97 -8.15
N GLN A 50 -6.02 -1.91 -7.47
CA GLN A 50 -6.81 -1.36 -6.39
C GLN A 50 -8.11 -0.74 -6.94
N LYS A 51 -9.14 -0.62 -6.11
CA LYS A 51 -10.35 0.16 -6.45
C LYS A 51 -9.94 1.55 -6.91
N THR A 52 -10.64 2.06 -7.92
CA THR A 52 -10.34 3.33 -8.60
C THR A 52 -8.97 3.40 -9.29
N GLY A 53 -8.30 2.26 -9.52
CA GLY A 53 -7.10 2.15 -10.39
C GLY A 53 -5.78 2.63 -9.80
N SER A 54 -5.72 2.97 -8.50
CA SER A 54 -4.47 3.34 -7.83
C SER A 54 -4.54 3.20 -6.31
N PHE A 55 -3.39 3.32 -5.64
CA PHE A 55 -3.29 3.26 -4.18
C PHE A 55 -4.04 4.37 -3.43
N LYS A 56 -4.42 5.45 -4.12
CA LYS A 56 -4.97 6.68 -3.52
C LYS A 56 -6.25 6.44 -2.72
N ILE A 57 -7.06 5.45 -3.10
CA ILE A 57 -8.30 5.12 -2.40
C ILE A 57 -8.06 4.72 -0.94
N ARG A 58 -6.86 4.22 -0.60
CA ARG A 58 -6.51 3.85 0.78
C ARG A 58 -6.52 5.07 1.70
N GLY A 59 -5.84 6.13 1.27
CA GLY A 59 -5.79 7.40 2.01
C GLY A 59 -7.14 8.11 2.00
N ALA A 60 -7.82 8.13 0.85
CA ALA A 60 -9.15 8.74 0.74
C ALA A 60 -10.17 8.09 1.68
N LEU A 61 -10.26 6.75 1.70
CA LEU A 61 -11.16 6.05 2.61
C LEU A 61 -10.79 6.25 4.08
N ASN A 62 -9.49 6.23 4.41
CA ASN A 62 -9.09 6.47 5.79
C ASN A 62 -9.47 7.88 6.24
N ALA A 63 -9.22 8.91 5.42
CA ALA A 63 -9.54 10.30 5.74
C ALA A 63 -11.05 10.57 5.86
N VAL A 64 -11.88 9.91 5.04
CA VAL A 64 -13.35 10.06 5.10
C VAL A 64 -13.96 9.34 6.31
N ARG A 65 -13.29 8.31 6.84
CA ARG A 65 -13.78 7.49 7.97
C ARG A 65 -13.16 7.85 9.32
N SER A 66 -12.10 8.65 9.33
CA SER A 66 -11.33 9.04 10.52
C SER A 66 -11.94 10.20 11.27
#